data_AF-A0A8J7SPR9-F1
#
_entry.id   AF-A0A8J7SPR9-F1
#
_cell.length_a   1.000
_cell.length_b   1.000
_cell.length_c   1.000
_cell.angle_alpha   90.00
_cell.angle_beta   90.00
_cell.angle_gamma   90.00
#
_symmetry.space_group_name_H-M   'P 1'
#
loop_
_entity.id
_entity.type
_entity.pdbx_description
1 polymer ?
#
loop_
_entity_poly.entity_id
_entity_poly.type
_entity_poly.pdbx_seq_one_letter_code
_entity_poly.pdbx_strand_id
1 'polypeptide(L)'
;MGGFFAFFGIMIFTFSLVLVSMAYYKNQYQESRHKFSDADVFKLMARADHFLTAEQLAAVSDLDKKEAASRLAYLSMQGIIRKFQDGSGMRMVYQLKEELPDEATLPIQIEGLTEVEIVDAVLEYSDDYQITIAELVVVFGIEIEAAKEVLKRLRKSGLVKQLWKGITLIHVIKDPLMKANPRLEISKRASKIKLPKNNKLLQEQVKLKIPDADVLKLAIEHKGRLTQTLLCLKLRISIEEAQIKLDDLYEQGAFIMDVNSKDALVEYHLRDKSLLA
;
A
#
# COMPACT_ATOMS: atom_id res chain seq x y z
N MET A 1 -13.31 -16.36 -39.68
CA MET A 1 -12.03 -16.78 -39.04
C MET A 1 -11.01 -15.65 -38.87
N GLY A 2 -10.95 -14.61 -39.74
CA GLY A 2 -9.94 -13.54 -39.63
C GLY A 2 -9.95 -12.71 -38.32
N GLY A 3 -11.12 -12.46 -37.72
CA GLY A 3 -11.22 -11.69 -36.47
C GLY A 3 -10.58 -12.38 -35.24
N PHE A 4 -10.54 -13.72 -35.22
CA PHE A 4 -9.94 -14.48 -34.13
C PHE A 4 -8.40 -14.37 -34.15
N PHE A 5 -7.79 -14.43 -35.34
CA PHE A 5 -6.34 -14.25 -35.50
C PHE A 5 -5.89 -12.81 -35.18
N ALA A 6 -6.70 -11.81 -35.54
CA ALA A 6 -6.42 -10.41 -35.19
C ALA A 6 -6.44 -10.18 -33.67
N PHE A 7 -7.41 -10.76 -32.95
CA PHE A 7 -7.49 -10.66 -31.49
C PHE A 7 -6.29 -11.30 -30.78
N PHE A 8 -5.89 -12.50 -31.21
CA PHE A 8 -4.69 -13.17 -30.67
C PHE A 8 -3.41 -12.37 -30.98
N GLY A 9 -3.30 -11.78 -32.16
CA GLY A 9 -2.18 -10.91 -32.52
C GLY A 9 -2.05 -9.71 -31.57
N ILE A 10 -3.15 -9.03 -31.27
CA ILE A 10 -3.18 -7.89 -30.34
C ILE A 10 -2.81 -8.33 -28.92
N MET A 11 -3.32 -9.48 -28.47
CA MET A 11 -3.00 -10.02 -27.15
C MET A 11 -1.51 -10.36 -26.99
N ILE A 12 -0.91 -11.00 -27.99
CA ILE A 12 0.53 -11.33 -27.97
C ILE A 12 1.37 -10.06 -27.99
N PHE A 13 1.00 -9.08 -28.83
CA PHE A 13 1.72 -7.81 -28.92
C PHE A 13 1.68 -7.03 -27.61
N THR A 14 0.49 -6.87 -27.01
CA THR A 14 0.33 -6.19 -25.71
C THR A 14 1.09 -6.90 -24.59
N PHE A 15 1.02 -8.23 -24.52
CA PHE A 15 1.78 -9.01 -23.54
C PHE A 15 3.30 -8.83 -23.71
N SER A 16 3.78 -8.82 -24.96
CA SER A 16 5.20 -8.60 -25.29
C SER A 16 5.65 -7.20 -24.86
N LEU A 17 4.82 -6.17 -25.08
CA LEU A 17 5.10 -4.80 -24.68
C LEU A 17 5.22 -4.66 -23.16
N VAL A 18 4.36 -5.35 -22.40
CA VAL A 18 4.43 -5.39 -20.92
C VAL A 18 5.73 -6.03 -20.45
N LEU A 19 6.12 -7.17 -21.04
CA LEU A 19 7.38 -7.85 -20.67
C LEU A 19 8.62 -6.99 -20.97
N VAL A 20 8.66 -6.34 -22.13
CA VAL A 20 9.75 -5.43 -22.51
C VAL A 20 9.82 -4.25 -21.54
N SER A 21 8.67 -3.68 -21.18
CA SER A 21 8.60 -2.58 -20.22
C SER A 21 9.12 -3.03 -18.85
N MET A 22 8.69 -4.19 -18.34
CA MET A 22 9.19 -4.75 -17.09
C MET A 22 10.71 -4.96 -17.11
N ALA A 23 11.25 -5.50 -18.20
CA ALA A 23 12.69 -5.72 -18.34
C ALA A 23 13.48 -4.40 -18.35
N TYR A 24 12.98 -3.39 -19.06
CA TYR A 24 13.59 -2.06 -19.10
C TYR A 24 13.72 -1.43 -17.71
N TYR A 25 12.61 -1.37 -16.97
CA TYR A 25 12.61 -0.80 -15.62
C TYR A 25 13.42 -1.63 -14.63
N LYS A 26 13.41 -2.97 -14.76
CA LYS A 26 14.26 -3.84 -13.93
C LYS A 26 15.74 -3.54 -14.14
N ASN A 27 16.17 -3.34 -15.39
CA ASN A 27 17.56 -3.01 -15.69
C ASN A 27 17.96 -1.66 -15.10
N GLN A 28 17.13 -0.63 -15.29
CA GLN A 28 17.35 0.71 -14.72
C GLN A 28 17.41 0.68 -13.18
N TYR A 29 16.55 -0.11 -12.54
CA TYR A 29 16.58 -0.32 -11.10
C TYR A 29 17.88 -1.01 -10.64
N GLN A 30 18.34 -2.05 -11.34
CA GLN A 30 19.59 -2.74 -11.00
C GLN A 30 20.82 -1.83 -11.11
N GLU A 31 20.84 -0.93 -12.09
CA GLU A 31 21.91 0.05 -12.28
C GLU A 31 21.95 1.09 -11.16
N SER A 32 20.80 1.48 -10.60
CA SER A 32 20.70 2.59 -9.63
C SER A 32 20.55 2.16 -8.17
N ARG A 33 20.25 0.88 -7.88
CA ARG A 33 19.97 0.39 -6.51
C ARG A 33 21.11 0.61 -5.50
N HIS A 34 22.36 0.64 -5.96
CA HIS A 34 23.52 0.80 -5.07
C HIS A 34 23.67 2.24 -4.55
N LYS A 35 22.98 3.21 -5.16
CA LYS A 35 23.04 4.63 -4.79
C LYS A 35 22.17 4.99 -3.59
N PHE A 36 21.14 4.20 -3.33
CA PHE A 36 20.19 4.41 -2.23
C PHE A 36 19.50 3.07 -1.96
N SER A 37 19.39 2.57 -0.73
CA SER A 37 18.80 1.23 -0.55
C SER A 37 17.27 1.24 -0.66
N ASP A 38 16.64 0.09 -0.92
CA ASP A 38 15.18 0.00 -0.91
C ASP A 38 14.60 0.27 0.49
N ALA A 39 15.32 -0.15 1.54
CA ALA A 39 14.95 0.14 2.92
C ALA A 39 14.95 1.66 3.17
N ASP A 40 15.91 2.41 2.64
CA ASP A 40 15.95 3.86 2.77
C ASP A 40 14.80 4.53 2.01
N VAL A 41 14.42 4.02 0.83
CA VAL A 41 13.23 4.50 0.11
C VAL A 41 11.99 4.32 0.97
N PHE A 42 11.78 3.13 1.55
CA PHE A 42 10.60 2.84 2.34
C PHE A 42 10.54 3.61 3.66
N LYS A 43 11.67 3.74 4.36
CA LYS A 43 11.78 4.60 5.56
C LYS A 43 11.48 6.06 5.23
N LEU A 44 11.98 6.56 4.09
CA LEU A 44 11.66 7.90 3.62
C LEU A 44 10.17 8.08 3.35
N MET A 45 9.53 7.11 2.67
CA MET A 45 8.08 7.13 2.41
C MET A 45 7.30 7.13 3.72
N ALA A 46 7.65 6.26 4.68
CA ALA A 46 6.99 6.20 5.99
C ALA A 46 7.05 7.55 6.73
N ARG A 47 8.18 8.26 6.66
CA ARG A 47 8.36 9.60 7.24
C ARG A 47 7.64 10.72 6.49
N ALA A 48 7.32 10.50 5.22
CA ALA A 48 6.65 11.47 4.34
C ALA A 48 5.15 11.16 4.21
N ASP A 49 4.50 10.77 5.30
CA ASP A 49 3.08 10.39 5.34
C ASP A 49 2.70 9.32 4.31
N HIS A 50 3.62 8.38 4.03
CA HIS A 50 3.51 7.31 3.04
C HIS A 50 3.54 7.76 1.58
N PHE A 51 3.71 9.04 1.27
CA PHE A 51 3.74 9.55 -0.10
C PHE A 51 5.13 10.03 -0.52
N LEU A 52 5.48 9.80 -1.79
CA LEU A 52 6.76 10.25 -2.34
C LEU A 52 6.68 10.49 -3.84
N THR A 53 7.29 11.58 -4.31
CA THR A 53 7.50 11.86 -5.74
C THR A 53 8.93 11.53 -6.17
N ALA A 54 9.14 11.43 -7.48
CA ALA A 54 10.48 11.23 -8.04
C ALA A 54 11.40 12.42 -7.74
N GLU A 55 10.86 13.64 -7.73
CA GLU A 55 11.58 14.86 -7.38
C GLU A 55 12.04 14.85 -5.92
N GLN A 56 11.16 14.43 -5.01
CA GLN A 56 11.50 14.35 -3.59
C GLN A 56 12.56 13.28 -3.33
N LEU A 57 12.43 12.10 -3.96
CA LEU A 57 13.42 11.04 -3.82
C LEU A 57 14.79 11.48 -4.35
N ALA A 58 14.85 12.11 -5.53
CA ALA A 58 16.09 12.62 -6.10
C ALA A 58 16.72 13.77 -5.28
N ALA A 59 15.92 14.51 -4.51
CA ALA A 59 16.43 15.60 -3.68
C ALA A 59 17.15 15.13 -2.41
N VAL A 60 16.89 13.89 -1.95
CA VAL A 60 17.43 13.35 -0.70
C VAL A 60 18.29 12.10 -0.90
N SER A 61 18.58 11.74 -2.15
CA SER A 61 19.41 10.61 -2.53
C SER A 61 20.38 10.99 -3.63
N ASP A 62 21.33 10.10 -3.95
CA ASP A 62 22.26 10.27 -5.07
C ASP A 62 21.64 9.89 -6.42
N LEU A 63 20.32 9.68 -6.47
CA LEU A 63 19.60 9.35 -7.69
C LEU A 63 19.29 10.61 -8.49
N ASP A 64 19.47 10.55 -9.80
CA ASP A 64 18.88 11.57 -10.65
C ASP A 64 17.35 11.40 -10.74
N LYS A 65 16.66 12.42 -11.26
CA LYS A 65 15.19 12.41 -11.37
C LYS A 65 14.66 11.23 -12.20
N LYS A 66 15.38 10.80 -13.23
CA LYS A 66 14.98 9.69 -14.11
C LYS A 66 15.18 8.35 -13.40
N GLU A 67 16.28 8.19 -12.67
CA GLU A 67 16.57 7.02 -11.85
C GLU A 67 15.52 6.88 -10.73
N ALA A 68 15.24 7.97 -10.00
CA ALA A 68 14.21 8.02 -8.97
C ALA A 68 12.81 7.65 -9.53
N ALA A 69 12.44 8.23 -10.68
CA ALA A 69 11.17 7.91 -11.35
C ALA A 69 11.10 6.45 -11.78
N SER A 70 12.18 5.92 -12.35
CA SER A 70 12.27 4.52 -12.81
C SER A 70 12.18 3.55 -11.63
N ARG A 71 12.80 3.90 -10.50
CA ARG A 71 12.74 3.13 -9.27
C ARG A 71 11.33 3.07 -8.71
N LEU A 72 10.67 4.21 -8.51
CA LEU A 72 9.31 4.24 -8.00
C LEU A 72 8.32 3.54 -8.96
N ALA A 73 8.52 3.68 -10.28
CA ALA A 73 7.74 2.94 -11.27
C ALA A 73 7.97 1.41 -11.14
N TYR A 74 9.21 0.97 -10.95
CA TYR A 74 9.52 -0.43 -10.72
C TYR A 74 8.84 -0.97 -9.46
N LEU A 75 8.96 -0.27 -8.33
CA LEU A 75 8.29 -0.63 -7.07
C LEU A 75 6.76 -0.72 -7.22
N SER A 76 6.19 0.19 -8.00
CA SER A 76 4.75 0.17 -8.28
C SER A 76 4.33 -1.02 -9.14
N MET A 77 5.12 -1.36 -10.17
CA MET A 77 4.88 -2.56 -10.98
C MET A 77 5.06 -3.86 -10.19
N GLN A 78 5.94 -3.86 -9.18
CA GLN A 78 6.05 -4.98 -8.24
C GLN A 78 4.87 -5.06 -7.26
N GLY A 79 3.96 -4.09 -7.30
CA GLY A 79 2.78 -4.04 -6.44
C GLY A 79 3.10 -3.69 -4.99
N ILE A 80 4.29 -3.17 -4.70
CA ILE A 80 4.70 -2.79 -3.34
C ILE A 80 4.10 -1.42 -2.99
N ILE A 81 4.20 -0.46 -3.92
CA ILE A 81 3.63 0.88 -3.76
C ILE A 81 2.51 1.13 -4.77
N ARG A 82 1.55 2.00 -4.42
CA ARG A 82 0.53 2.49 -5.36
C ARG A 82 1.09 3.67 -6.15
N LYS A 83 0.55 3.88 -7.35
CA LYS A 83 0.90 4.99 -8.22
C LYS A 83 -0.36 5.79 -8.51
N PHE A 84 -0.30 7.08 -8.24
CA PHE A 84 -1.38 8.03 -8.47
C PHE A 84 -0.94 9.09 -9.47
N GLN A 85 -1.85 9.46 -10.36
CA GLN A 85 -1.69 10.62 -11.24
C GLN A 85 -2.48 11.79 -10.66
N ASP A 86 -1.91 12.98 -10.73
CA ASP A 86 -2.68 14.20 -10.50
C ASP A 86 -3.75 14.37 -11.59
N GLY A 87 -4.77 15.21 -11.34
CA GLY A 87 -5.84 15.46 -12.31
C GLY A 87 -5.38 16.02 -13.67
N SER A 88 -4.12 16.46 -13.79
CA SER A 88 -3.50 16.92 -15.04
C SER A 88 -2.79 15.81 -15.82
N GLY A 89 -2.53 14.65 -15.18
CA GLY A 89 -1.76 13.53 -15.74
C GLY A 89 -0.26 13.79 -15.84
N MET A 90 0.24 14.98 -15.45
CA MET A 90 1.65 15.34 -15.55
C MET A 90 2.47 14.91 -14.34
N ARG A 91 1.84 14.71 -13.17
CA ARG A 91 2.55 14.41 -11.92
C ARG A 91 2.21 13.02 -11.42
N MET A 92 3.26 12.32 -11.01
CA MET A 92 3.19 10.96 -10.49
C MET A 92 3.56 10.99 -9.02
N VAL A 93 2.67 10.50 -8.17
CA VAL A 93 2.92 10.32 -6.75
C VAL A 93 2.79 8.86 -6.43
N TYR A 94 3.67 8.38 -5.56
CA TYR A 94 3.68 7.00 -5.15
C TYR A 94 3.36 6.91 -3.67
N GLN A 95 2.55 5.91 -3.30
CA GLN A 95 2.13 5.70 -1.92
C GLN A 95 2.54 4.31 -1.45
N LEU A 96 3.17 4.25 -0.29
CA LEU A 96 3.42 3.02 0.43
C LEU A 96 2.09 2.47 0.97
N LYS A 97 1.83 1.18 0.77
CA LYS A 97 0.52 0.57 1.05
C LYS A 97 0.24 0.29 2.51
N GLU A 98 1.27 0.40 3.35
CA GLU A 98 1.33 -0.17 4.68
C GLU A 98 2.17 0.71 5.59
N GLU A 99 1.88 0.65 6.89
CA GLU A 99 2.71 1.26 7.91
C GLU A 99 3.95 0.40 8.12
N LEU A 100 5.12 1.03 8.21
CA LEU A 100 6.40 0.34 8.39
C LEU A 100 7.07 0.75 9.70
N PRO A 101 7.82 -0.16 10.34
CA PRO A 101 8.56 0.18 11.55
C PRO A 101 9.65 1.22 11.26
N ASP A 102 9.68 2.29 12.05
CA ASP A 102 10.75 3.30 12.06
C ASP A 102 11.55 3.21 13.36
N GLU A 103 12.16 2.05 13.61
CA GLU A 103 13.00 1.82 14.80
C GLU A 103 14.50 1.87 14.49
N ALA A 104 15.27 2.40 15.46
CA ALA A 104 16.72 2.53 15.37
C ALA A 104 17.47 1.19 15.39
N THR A 105 16.81 0.12 15.83
CA THR A 105 17.32 -1.24 15.94
C THR A 105 17.30 -2.00 14.61
N LEU A 106 16.66 -1.45 13.57
CA LEU A 106 16.59 -2.03 12.23
C LEU A 106 17.68 -1.46 11.31
N PRO A 107 18.30 -2.28 10.43
CA PRO A 107 17.93 -3.67 10.11
C PRO A 107 18.58 -4.74 10.98
N ILE A 108 17.93 -5.89 11.09
CA ILE A 108 18.42 -7.13 11.70
C ILE A 108 19.11 -7.98 10.63
N GLN A 109 20.26 -8.57 10.94
CA GLN A 109 20.92 -9.50 10.00
C GLN A 109 20.08 -10.76 9.80
N ILE A 110 19.82 -11.12 8.54
CA ILE A 110 18.99 -12.28 8.19
C ILE A 110 19.81 -13.58 8.11
N GLU A 111 21.12 -13.47 7.93
CA GLU A 111 22.02 -14.62 7.79
C GLU A 111 22.02 -15.48 9.06
N GLY A 112 21.69 -16.76 8.89
CA GLY A 112 21.64 -17.72 9.99
C GLY A 112 20.29 -17.81 10.70
N LEU A 113 19.33 -16.95 10.37
CA LEU A 113 17.97 -17.05 10.90
C LEU A 113 17.20 -18.21 10.24
N THR A 114 16.49 -18.97 11.06
CA THR A 114 15.50 -19.96 10.63
C THR A 114 14.23 -19.27 10.12
N GLU A 115 13.39 -19.99 9.37
CA GLU A 115 12.13 -19.45 8.86
C GLU A 115 11.18 -19.00 9.99
N VAL A 116 11.24 -19.65 11.16
CA VAL A 116 10.45 -19.27 12.33
C VAL A 116 10.97 -17.97 12.93
N GLU A 117 12.28 -17.81 13.08
CA GLU A 117 12.88 -16.57 13.60
C GLU A 117 12.64 -15.38 12.66
N ILE A 118 12.61 -15.62 11.35
CA ILE A 118 12.26 -14.58 10.37
C ILE A 118 10.81 -14.11 10.56
N VAL A 119 9.87 -15.04 10.76
CA VAL A 119 8.46 -14.70 11.03
C VAL A 119 8.33 -13.97 12.36
N ASP A 120 8.97 -14.49 13.41
CA ASP A 120 8.94 -13.89 14.76
C ASP A 120 9.49 -12.46 14.74
N ALA A 121 10.58 -12.20 13.99
CA ALA A 121 11.17 -10.86 13.87
C ALA A 121 10.30 -9.86 13.11
N VAL A 122 9.55 -10.30 12.09
CA VAL A 122 8.61 -9.40 11.38
C VAL A 122 7.38 -9.12 12.23
N LEU A 123 6.86 -10.14 12.92
CA LEU A 123 5.70 -10.01 13.80
C LEU A 123 5.92 -9.10 15.00
N GLU A 124 7.16 -8.87 15.42
CA GLU A 124 7.47 -7.88 16.45
C GLU A 124 6.98 -6.47 16.05
N TYR A 125 6.87 -6.20 14.74
CA TYR A 125 6.53 -4.91 14.17
C TYR A 125 5.23 -4.90 13.36
N SER A 126 4.50 -6.03 13.31
CA SER A 126 3.32 -6.19 12.45
C SER A 126 2.09 -6.59 13.26
N ASP A 127 1.06 -5.74 13.21
CA ASP A 127 -0.16 -5.90 14.03
C ASP A 127 -1.25 -6.78 13.37
N ASP A 128 -1.10 -7.11 12.08
CA ASP A 128 -2.16 -7.73 11.28
C ASP A 128 -1.87 -9.17 10.81
N TYR A 129 -0.77 -9.76 11.30
CA TYR A 129 -0.27 -11.09 10.93
C TYR A 129 0.00 -11.27 9.42
N GLN A 130 0.08 -10.17 8.66
CA GLN A 130 0.54 -10.20 7.28
C GLN A 130 2.07 -10.12 7.25
N ILE A 131 2.64 -10.65 6.18
CA ILE A 131 4.06 -10.44 5.87
C ILE A 131 4.16 -9.88 4.47
N THR A 132 4.68 -8.68 4.35
CA THR A 132 4.84 -8.00 3.08
C THR A 132 6.29 -7.91 2.65
N ILE A 133 6.48 -7.53 1.39
CA ILE A 133 7.82 -7.32 0.86
C ILE A 133 8.47 -6.09 1.50
N ALA A 134 7.73 -5.02 1.77
CA ALA A 134 8.33 -3.82 2.35
C ALA A 134 8.74 -4.04 3.82
N GLU A 135 7.94 -4.77 4.62
CA GLU A 135 8.32 -5.17 5.97
C GLU A 135 9.62 -5.98 5.96
N LEU A 136 9.71 -7.01 5.12
CA LEU A 136 10.93 -7.83 4.99
C LEU A 136 12.15 -6.98 4.60
N VAL A 137 11.97 -6.03 3.68
CA VAL A 137 13.04 -5.11 3.25
C VAL A 137 13.49 -4.20 4.40
N VAL A 138 12.56 -3.62 5.17
CA VAL A 138 12.90 -2.69 6.26
C VAL A 138 13.47 -3.42 7.47
N VAL A 139 12.87 -4.54 7.87
CA VAL A 139 13.28 -5.32 9.04
C VAL A 139 14.67 -5.93 8.82
N PHE A 140 14.96 -6.49 7.63
CA PHE A 140 16.21 -7.18 7.38
C PHE A 140 17.23 -6.39 6.55
N GLY A 141 16.88 -5.21 6.06
CA GLY A 141 17.78 -4.40 5.22
C GLY A 141 18.15 -5.08 3.91
N ILE A 142 17.30 -5.99 3.43
CA ILE A 142 17.52 -6.77 2.22
C ILE A 142 16.84 -6.11 1.02
N GLU A 143 17.34 -6.38 -0.18
CA GLU A 143 16.74 -5.89 -1.42
C GLU A 143 15.43 -6.64 -1.74
N ILE A 144 14.56 -6.03 -2.55
CA ILE A 144 13.24 -6.57 -2.90
C ILE A 144 13.27 -7.99 -3.47
N GLU A 145 14.25 -8.30 -4.31
CA GLU A 145 14.37 -9.64 -4.89
C GLU A 145 14.69 -10.69 -3.82
N ALA A 146 15.55 -10.35 -2.85
CA ALA A 146 15.86 -11.21 -1.72
C ALA A 146 14.63 -11.36 -0.79
N ALA A 147 13.89 -10.28 -0.54
CA ALA A 147 12.65 -10.34 0.23
C ALA A 147 11.60 -11.25 -0.42
N LYS A 148 11.47 -11.24 -1.75
CA LYS A 148 10.59 -12.17 -2.49
C LYS A 148 11.05 -13.63 -2.35
N GLU A 149 12.35 -13.88 -2.37
CA GLU A 149 12.90 -15.22 -2.17
C GLU A 149 12.63 -15.72 -0.74
N VAL A 150 12.79 -14.86 0.25
CA VAL A 150 12.44 -15.13 1.65
C VAL A 150 10.96 -15.47 1.76
N LEU A 151 10.07 -14.62 1.24
CA LEU A 151 8.62 -14.85 1.29
C LEU A 151 8.22 -16.17 0.59
N LYS A 152 8.87 -16.49 -0.54
CA LYS A 152 8.69 -17.77 -1.24
C LYS A 152 9.15 -18.95 -0.39
N ARG A 153 10.27 -18.84 0.33
CA ARG A 153 10.78 -19.85 1.26
C ARG A 153 9.81 -20.05 2.44
N LEU A 154 9.35 -18.97 3.05
CA LEU A 154 8.35 -19.00 4.13
C LEU A 154 7.06 -19.70 3.68
N ARG A 155 6.57 -19.41 2.47
CA ARG A 155 5.41 -20.10 1.90
C ARG A 155 5.66 -21.60 1.69
N LYS A 156 6.85 -21.97 1.18
CA LYS A 156 7.22 -23.40 0.99
C LYS A 156 7.34 -24.15 2.32
N SER A 157 7.79 -23.48 3.38
CA SER A 157 7.86 -24.06 4.73
C SER A 157 6.47 -24.28 5.36
N GLY A 158 5.42 -23.66 4.80
CA GLY A 158 4.06 -23.75 5.31
C GLY A 158 3.75 -22.78 6.46
N LEU A 159 4.70 -21.94 6.88
CA LEU A 159 4.50 -20.90 7.89
C LEU A 159 3.64 -19.74 7.38
N VAL A 160 3.69 -19.47 6.07
CA VAL A 160 2.92 -18.40 5.42
C VAL A 160 1.97 -18.99 4.39
N LYS A 161 0.72 -18.56 4.42
CA LYS A 161 -0.32 -18.87 3.44
C LYS A 161 -0.65 -17.66 2.59
N GLN A 162 -1.10 -17.93 1.38
CA GLN A 162 -1.52 -16.94 0.42
C GLN A 162 -3.05 -16.87 0.43
N LEU A 163 -3.62 -15.71 0.73
CA LEU A 163 -5.06 -15.50 0.83
C LEU A 163 -5.51 -14.36 -0.09
N TRP A 164 -6.76 -14.41 -0.51
CA TRP A 164 -7.39 -13.33 -1.27
C TRP A 164 -8.09 -12.36 -0.31
N LYS A 165 -7.75 -11.07 -0.41
CA LYS A 165 -8.41 -9.94 0.25
C LYS A 165 -9.00 -9.07 -0.86
N GLY A 166 -10.27 -9.31 -1.19
CA GLY A 166 -10.91 -8.75 -2.38
C GLY A 166 -10.22 -9.24 -3.66
N ILE A 167 -9.73 -8.31 -4.48
CA ILE A 167 -8.94 -8.58 -5.69
C ILE A 167 -7.44 -8.66 -5.44
N THR A 168 -6.99 -8.37 -4.21
CA THR A 168 -5.58 -8.38 -3.85
C THR A 168 -5.22 -9.68 -3.14
N LEU A 169 -3.95 -10.03 -3.24
CA LEU A 169 -3.43 -11.28 -2.73
C LEU A 169 -2.41 -10.97 -1.64
N ILE A 170 -2.70 -11.48 -0.45
CA ILE A 170 -1.98 -11.20 0.79
C ILE A 170 -1.29 -12.45 1.30
N HIS A 171 -0.24 -12.27 2.07
CA HIS A 171 0.53 -13.34 2.68
C HIS A 171 0.32 -13.28 4.19
N VAL A 172 -0.32 -14.30 4.74
CA VAL A 172 -0.75 -14.35 6.14
C VAL A 172 -0.11 -15.53 6.83
N ILE A 173 0.32 -15.36 8.06
CA ILE A 173 0.93 -16.42 8.86
C ILE A 173 -0.13 -17.48 9.20
N LYS A 174 0.23 -18.75 9.01
CA LYS A 174 -0.72 -19.88 9.09
C LYS A 174 -1.22 -20.14 10.50
N ASP A 175 -0.38 -19.94 11.51
CA ASP A 175 -0.70 -20.23 12.90
C ASP A 175 -0.42 -19.01 13.79
N PRO A 176 -1.44 -18.22 14.17
CA PRO A 176 -1.32 -17.23 15.24
C PRO A 176 -1.27 -17.89 16.65
N LEU A 177 -1.08 -19.22 16.75
CA LEU A 177 -1.47 -20.01 17.93
C LEU A 177 -0.35 -20.82 18.61
N MET A 178 0.90 -20.78 18.15
CA MET A 178 1.98 -21.57 18.78
C MET A 178 2.90 -20.76 19.70
N LYS A 179 2.84 -19.42 19.68
CA LYS A 179 3.64 -18.58 20.58
C LYS A 179 2.87 -17.29 20.90
N ALA A 180 2.75 -17.01 22.20
CA ALA A 180 2.09 -15.87 22.80
C ALA A 180 0.55 -15.86 22.74
N ASN A 181 -0.05 -15.63 23.92
CA ASN A 181 -1.47 -15.39 24.08
C ASN A 181 -1.95 -14.42 23.00
N PRO A 182 -3.01 -14.72 22.23
CA PRO A 182 -3.62 -13.72 21.38
C PRO A 182 -3.97 -12.54 22.27
N ARG A 183 -3.23 -11.43 22.14
CA ARG A 183 -3.63 -10.17 22.72
C ARG A 183 -4.78 -9.69 21.85
N LEU A 184 -5.97 -10.18 22.17
CA LEU A 184 -7.17 -9.43 21.94
C LEU A 184 -6.89 -8.07 22.59
N GLU A 185 -6.76 -7.01 21.79
CA GLU A 185 -7.02 -5.70 22.33
C GLU A 185 -8.44 -5.77 22.89
N ILE A 186 -8.51 -5.92 24.21
CA ILE A 186 -9.71 -5.59 24.96
C ILE A 186 -9.78 -4.08 24.85
N SER A 187 -10.33 -3.62 23.73
CA SER A 187 -11.00 -2.34 23.64
C SER A 187 -11.81 -2.21 24.91
N LYS A 188 -11.43 -1.23 25.75
CA LYS A 188 -12.12 -0.88 26.98
C LYS A 188 -13.52 -0.40 26.63
N ARG A 189 -14.45 -1.34 26.46
CA ARG A 189 -15.89 -1.22 26.70
C ARG A 189 -16.55 -2.57 26.48
N ALA A 190 -16.70 -3.30 27.58
CA ALA A 190 -17.58 -4.45 27.64
C ALA A 190 -19.03 -4.00 27.37
N SER A 191 -19.55 -4.24 26.17
CA SER A 191 -21.01 -4.27 25.94
C SER A 191 -21.49 -5.71 26.09
N LYS A 192 -22.17 -5.98 27.22
CA LYS A 192 -22.93 -7.22 27.45
C LYS A 192 -23.98 -7.39 26.35
N ILE A 193 -23.76 -8.28 25.39
CA ILE A 193 -24.83 -8.75 24.50
C ILE A 193 -24.70 -10.27 24.32
N LYS A 194 -25.75 -10.99 24.71
CA LYS A 194 -25.89 -12.44 24.52
C LYS A 194 -26.08 -12.73 23.02
N LEU A 195 -25.23 -13.57 22.44
CA LEU A 195 -25.42 -14.05 21.06
C LEU A 195 -26.58 -15.05 20.96
N PRO A 196 -27.48 -14.91 19.98
CA PRO A 196 -28.17 -16.05 19.40
C PRO A 196 -27.37 -16.62 18.23
N LYS A 197 -27.28 -17.95 18.22
CA LYS A 197 -26.73 -18.78 17.14
C LYS A 197 -27.60 -18.63 15.88
N ASN A 198 -27.05 -18.15 14.77
CA ASN A 198 -27.16 -18.85 13.49
C ASN A 198 -26.28 -18.25 12.39
N ASN A 199 -25.57 -19.13 11.69
CA ASN A 199 -24.73 -18.85 10.54
C ASN A 199 -25.56 -18.34 9.36
N LYS A 200 -25.28 -17.10 8.88
CA LYS A 200 -25.65 -16.63 7.53
C LYS A 200 -24.99 -15.31 7.07
N LEU A 201 -23.75 -15.02 7.45
CA LEU A 201 -23.04 -13.80 6.99
C LEU A 201 -21.70 -14.15 6.33
N LEU A 202 -21.77 -14.50 5.04
CA LEU A 202 -20.62 -14.53 4.12
C LEU A 202 -20.78 -13.49 2.98
N GLN A 203 -21.62 -12.47 3.18
CA GLN A 203 -21.81 -11.36 2.23
C GLN A 203 -22.18 -10.05 2.95
N GLU A 204 -21.34 -9.59 3.86
CA GLU A 204 -21.33 -8.15 4.18
C GLU A 204 -20.06 -7.56 3.57
N GLN A 205 -20.23 -6.87 2.43
CA GLN A 205 -19.49 -5.65 2.21
C GLN A 205 -19.52 -4.91 3.54
N VAL A 206 -18.38 -4.71 4.18
CA VAL A 206 -18.30 -3.84 5.35
C VAL A 206 -18.72 -2.47 4.83
N LYS A 207 -20.02 -2.16 4.92
CA LYS A 207 -20.53 -0.82 4.76
C LYS A 207 -19.79 -0.04 5.83
N LEU A 208 -18.76 0.68 5.42
CA LEU A 208 -18.15 1.72 6.24
C LEU A 208 -19.31 2.50 6.84
N LYS A 209 -19.34 2.61 8.17
CA LYS A 209 -20.42 3.29 8.90
C LYS A 209 -20.50 4.79 8.61
N ILE A 210 -19.64 5.28 7.71
CA ILE A 210 -19.52 6.67 7.30
C ILE A 210 -20.44 6.89 6.09
N PRO A 211 -21.53 7.65 6.25
CA PRO A 211 -22.40 8.02 5.14
C PRO A 211 -21.64 8.90 4.13
N ASP A 212 -21.84 8.66 2.83
CA ASP A 212 -21.25 9.48 1.76
C ASP A 212 -21.62 10.96 1.93
N ALA A 213 -22.87 11.21 2.33
CA ALA A 213 -23.39 12.56 2.57
C ALA A 213 -22.58 13.33 3.62
N ASP A 214 -22.08 12.66 4.66
CA ASP A 214 -21.29 13.30 5.71
C ASP A 214 -19.92 13.73 5.18
N VAL A 215 -19.29 12.89 4.35
CA VAL A 215 -18.01 13.20 3.69
C VAL A 215 -18.17 14.33 2.68
N LEU A 216 -19.22 14.29 1.84
CA LEU A 216 -19.50 15.34 0.86
C LEU A 216 -19.84 16.68 1.52
N LYS A 217 -20.61 16.66 2.61
CA LYS A 217 -20.89 17.86 3.39
C LYS A 217 -19.62 18.47 3.96
N LEU A 218 -18.73 17.63 4.51
CA LEU A 218 -17.44 18.07 5.02
C LEU A 218 -16.59 18.70 3.91
N ALA A 219 -16.60 18.12 2.71
CA ALA A 219 -15.91 18.70 1.57
C ALA A 219 -16.45 20.09 1.22
N ILE A 220 -17.77 20.29 1.19
CA ILE A 220 -18.39 21.59 0.94
C ILE A 220 -17.97 22.61 2.01
N GLU A 221 -18.03 22.24 3.29
CA GLU A 221 -17.61 23.09 4.41
C GLU A 221 -16.13 23.51 4.28
N HIS A 222 -15.29 22.64 3.71
CA HIS A 222 -13.88 22.88 3.48
C HIS A 222 -13.55 23.34 2.03
N LYS A 223 -14.48 24.04 1.37
CA LYS A 223 -14.30 24.64 0.04
C LYS A 223 -13.92 23.61 -1.04
N GLY A 224 -14.53 22.45 -0.97
CA GLY A 224 -14.35 21.32 -1.86
C GLY A 224 -13.08 20.52 -1.60
N ARG A 225 -12.31 20.79 -0.55
CA ARG A 225 -11.03 20.12 -0.29
C ARG A 225 -11.10 19.24 0.94
N LEU A 226 -10.64 18.01 0.80
CA LEU A 226 -10.50 17.05 1.88
C LEU A 226 -9.14 16.38 1.86
N THR A 227 -8.67 16.03 3.05
CA THR A 227 -7.50 15.17 3.25
C THR A 227 -7.91 14.04 4.17
N GLN A 228 -7.17 12.93 4.15
CA GLN A 228 -7.43 11.79 5.03
C GLN A 228 -7.39 12.23 6.50
N THR A 229 -6.35 12.98 6.89
CA THR A 229 -6.18 13.54 8.24
C THR A 229 -7.35 14.42 8.66
N LEU A 230 -7.84 15.28 7.77
CA LEU A 230 -8.99 16.14 8.05
C LEU A 230 -10.25 15.31 8.31
N LEU A 231 -10.46 14.26 7.52
CA LEU A 231 -11.61 13.37 7.67
C LEU A 231 -11.54 12.57 8.99
N CYS A 232 -10.35 12.08 9.36
CA CYS A 232 -10.13 11.42 10.66
C CYS A 232 -10.47 12.33 11.83
N LEU A 233 -9.96 13.57 11.82
CA LEU A 233 -10.18 14.52 12.91
C LEU A 233 -11.65 14.90 13.06
N LYS A 234 -12.37 15.05 11.95
CA LYS A 234 -13.76 15.50 11.96
C LYS A 234 -14.75 14.38 12.26
N LEU A 235 -14.55 13.20 11.66
CA LEU A 235 -15.47 12.07 11.80
C LEU A 235 -15.06 11.10 12.92
N ARG A 236 -13.89 11.31 13.54
CA ARG A 236 -13.33 10.46 14.61
C ARG A 236 -13.22 9.00 14.19
N ILE A 237 -12.68 8.80 13.00
CA ILE A 237 -12.46 7.50 12.35
C ILE A 237 -10.96 7.23 12.20
N SER A 238 -10.59 5.98 11.95
CA SER A 238 -9.18 5.65 11.70
C SER A 238 -8.71 6.22 10.36
N ILE A 239 -7.38 6.32 10.19
CA ILE A 239 -6.77 6.77 8.94
C ILE A 239 -7.10 5.82 7.78
N GLU A 240 -7.10 4.52 8.05
CA GLU A 240 -7.47 3.49 7.08
C GLU A 240 -8.94 3.61 6.65
N GLU A 241 -9.87 3.81 7.59
CA GLU A 241 -11.29 3.99 7.28
C GLU A 241 -11.53 5.26 6.45
N ALA A 242 -10.83 6.35 6.79
CA ALA A 242 -10.89 7.59 6.03
C ALA A 242 -10.34 7.42 4.62
N GLN A 243 -9.22 6.73 4.46
CA GLN A 243 -8.60 6.46 3.17
C GLN A 243 -9.51 5.60 2.29
N ILE A 244 -10.00 4.46 2.78
CA ILE A 244 -10.91 3.60 2.02
C ILE A 244 -12.13 4.40 1.56
N LYS A 245 -12.68 5.24 2.45
CA LYS A 245 -13.87 6.04 2.12
C LYS A 245 -13.61 7.08 1.03
N LEU A 246 -12.48 7.78 1.08
CA LEU A 246 -12.12 8.78 0.08
C LEU A 246 -11.77 8.13 -1.27
N ASP A 247 -11.10 6.98 -1.24
CA ASP A 247 -10.81 6.18 -2.43
C ASP A 247 -12.11 5.70 -3.09
N ASP A 248 -13.06 5.16 -2.32
CA ASP A 248 -14.38 4.73 -2.83
C ASP A 248 -15.12 5.90 -3.53
N LEU A 249 -15.14 7.08 -2.91
CA LEU A 249 -15.82 8.25 -3.47
C LEU A 249 -15.09 8.86 -4.67
N TYR A 250 -13.76 8.74 -4.72
CA TYR A 250 -12.97 9.08 -5.90
C TYR A 250 -13.28 8.13 -7.07
N GLU A 251 -13.33 6.82 -6.84
CA GLU A 251 -13.67 5.81 -7.86
C GLU A 251 -15.10 6.01 -8.39
N GLN A 252 -16.04 6.40 -7.52
CA GLN A 252 -17.40 6.78 -7.90
C GLN A 252 -17.50 8.13 -8.63
N GLY A 253 -16.39 8.87 -8.75
CA GLY A 253 -16.30 10.12 -9.49
C GLY A 253 -16.76 11.36 -8.74
N ALA A 254 -17.02 11.27 -7.42
CA ALA A 254 -17.39 12.42 -6.60
C ALA A 254 -16.20 13.36 -6.34
N PHE A 255 -14.99 12.82 -6.30
CA PHE A 255 -13.75 13.57 -6.11
C PHE A 255 -12.79 13.46 -7.30
N ILE A 256 -11.83 14.37 -7.34
CA ILE A 256 -10.61 14.36 -8.14
C ILE A 256 -9.46 14.48 -7.15
N MET A 257 -8.39 13.73 -7.33
CA MET A 257 -7.20 13.90 -6.49
C MET A 257 -6.27 14.95 -7.09
N ASP A 258 -5.76 15.81 -6.21
CA ASP A 258 -4.67 16.74 -6.49
C ASP A 258 -3.56 16.53 -5.45
N VAL A 259 -2.33 16.83 -5.82
CA VAL A 259 -1.18 16.65 -4.95
C VAL A 259 -0.54 18.01 -4.73
N ASN A 260 -0.52 18.43 -3.47
CA ASN A 260 0.15 19.66 -3.11
C ASN A 260 1.68 19.49 -3.27
N SER A 261 2.24 20.23 -4.22
CA SER A 261 3.66 20.19 -4.60
C SER A 261 4.66 20.57 -3.50
N LYS A 262 4.24 21.24 -2.41
CA LYS A 262 5.15 21.63 -1.32
C LYS A 262 5.31 20.53 -0.29
N ASP A 263 4.23 19.83 0.01
CA ASP A 263 4.15 18.94 1.17
C ASP A 263 3.85 17.49 0.77
N ALA A 264 3.74 17.19 -0.53
CA ALA A 264 3.31 15.90 -1.12
C ALA A 264 2.00 15.34 -0.58
N LEU A 265 1.18 16.20 0.02
CA LEU A 265 -0.07 15.83 0.62
C LEU A 265 -1.13 15.62 -0.48
N VAL A 266 -1.79 14.46 -0.45
CA VAL A 266 -2.90 14.14 -1.34
C VAL A 266 -4.18 14.82 -0.86
N GLU A 267 -4.72 15.69 -1.70
CA GLU A 267 -5.99 16.37 -1.48
C GLU A 267 -7.06 15.80 -2.41
N TYR A 268 -8.22 15.48 -1.86
CA TYR A 268 -9.42 15.12 -2.60
C TYR A 268 -10.25 16.37 -2.83
N HIS A 269 -10.39 16.75 -4.09
CA HIS A 269 -11.13 17.91 -4.56
C HIS A 269 -12.48 17.49 -5.11
N LEU A 270 -13.55 18.12 -4.63
CA LEU A 270 -14.90 17.80 -5.06
C LEU A 270 -15.04 18.12 -6.56
N ARG A 271 -15.50 17.14 -7.34
CA ARG A 271 -15.58 17.27 -8.80
C ARG A 271 -16.63 18.29 -9.21
N ASP A 272 -17.79 18.25 -8.57
CA ASP A 272 -18.89 19.16 -8.85
C ASP A 272 -18.73 20.49 -8.12
N LYS A 273 -18.07 21.44 -8.79
CA LYS A 273 -17.83 22.78 -8.25
C LYS A 273 -19.11 23.60 -8.06
N SER A 274 -20.25 23.19 -8.62
CA SER A 274 -21.52 23.89 -8.41
C SER A 274 -22.04 23.77 -6.97
N LEU A 275 -21.59 22.75 -6.25
CA LEU A 275 -21.91 22.54 -4.83
C LEU A 275 -21.11 23.43 -3.88
N LEU A 276 -20.18 24.23 -4.41
CA LEU A 276 -19.34 25.17 -3.66
C LEU A 276 -19.81 26.64 -3.78
N ALA A 277 -20.93 26.86 -4.49
CA ALA A 277 -21.52 28.17 -4.77
C ALA A 277 -22.48 28.65 -3.67
#